data_AF-A0A1Z3HST2-F1
#
_entry.id   AF-A0A1Z3HST2-F1
#
_cell.length_a   1.000
_cell.length_b   1.000
_cell.length_c   1.000
_cell.angle_alpha   90.00
_cell.angle_beta   90.00
_cell.angle_gamma   90.00
#
_symmetry.space_group_name_H-M   'P 1'
#
loop_
_entity.id
_entity.type
_entity.pdbx_description
1 polymer ?
#
loop_
_entity_poly.entity_id
_entity_poly.type
_entity_poly.pdbx_seq_one_letter_code
_entity_poly.pdbx_strand_id
1 'polypeptide(L)' 'MPTVLKIGPYRFYFFSREESRVHIHISCPDGEAKFWLEPEIELATNYKLSRVQLKQIETLVEEHYDEFRTA' A
#
# COMPACT_ATOMS: atom_id res chain seq x y z
N MET A 1 10.95 -10.58 -1.99
CA MET A 1 10.07 -9.43 -2.32
C MET A 1 10.82 -8.16 -1.99
N PRO A 2 11.15 -7.31 -2.98
CA PRO A 2 11.70 -6.00 -2.70
C PRO A 2 10.66 -5.20 -1.91
N THR A 3 11.09 -4.64 -0.80
CA THR A 3 10.29 -3.65 -0.05
C THR A 3 10.61 -2.31 -0.67
N VAL A 4 9.56 -1.64 -1.13
CA VAL A 4 9.69 -0.33 -1.79
C VAL A 4 9.92 0.72 -0.73
N LEU A 5 9.11 0.67 0.33
CA LEU A 5 9.15 1.64 1.40
C LEU A 5 8.82 0.97 2.73
N LYS A 6 9.41 1.47 3.81
CA LYS A 6 9.10 1.02 5.16
C LYS A 6 9.00 2.23 6.08
N ILE A 7 7.82 2.45 6.64
CA ILE A 7 7.53 3.57 7.54
C ILE A 7 7.02 3.00 8.86
N GLY A 8 7.86 3.05 9.89
CA GLY A 8 7.54 2.46 11.19
C GLY A 8 7.16 0.96 11.09
N PRO A 9 5.95 0.56 11.53
CA PRO A 9 5.47 -0.81 11.44
C PRO A 9 4.89 -1.18 10.06
N TYR A 10 4.71 -0.22 9.15
CA TYR A 10 4.12 -0.41 7.84
C TYR A 10 5.20 -0.72 6.81
N ARG A 11 4.98 -1.77 6.03
CA ARG A 11 5.90 -2.25 5.00
C ARG A 11 5.20 -2.31 3.66
N PHE A 12 5.67 -1.51 2.72
CA PHE A 12 5.10 -1.34 1.38
C PHE A 12 5.88 -2.16 0.35
N TYR A 13 5.19 -2.91 -0.50
CA TYR A 13 5.81 -3.77 -1.49
C TYR A 13 4.90 -4.04 -2.70
N PHE A 14 5.52 -4.29 -3.85
CA PHE A 14 4.85 -4.69 -5.08
C PHE A 14 5.00 -6.21 -5.30
N PHE A 15 3.92 -6.84 -5.76
CA PHE A 15 3.99 -8.19 -6.32
C PHE A 15 4.23 -8.10 -7.82
N SER A 16 5.42 -8.50 -8.29
CA SER A 16 5.82 -8.40 -9.70
C SER A 16 5.04 -9.29 -10.68
N ARG A 17 3.96 -9.98 -10.28
CA ARG A 17 3.39 -11.07 -11.08
C ARG A 17 1.87 -11.19 -11.15
N GLU A 18 1.09 -10.28 -10.55
CA GLU A 18 -0.33 -10.63 -10.29
C GLU A 18 -1.38 -9.86 -11.10
N GLU A 19 -1.25 -8.56 -11.38
CA GLU A 19 -2.35 -7.80 -12.01
C GLU A 19 -1.89 -6.69 -12.95
N SER A 20 -2.73 -6.41 -13.95
CA SER A 20 -2.55 -5.34 -14.94
C SER A 20 -2.78 -3.93 -14.36
N ARG A 21 -3.38 -3.82 -13.18
CA ARG A 21 -3.59 -2.54 -12.48
C ARG A 21 -2.49 -2.31 -11.45
N VAL A 22 -1.92 -1.10 -11.44
CA VAL A 22 -0.89 -0.67 -10.49
C VAL A 22 -1.49 -0.66 -9.08
N HIS A 23 -0.87 -1.40 -8.16
CA HIS A 23 -1.37 -1.57 -6.80
C HIS A 23 -0.23 -1.83 -5.84
N ILE A 24 -0.38 -1.42 -4.59
CA ILE A 24 0.62 -1.58 -3.55
C ILE A 24 0.05 -2.41 -2.39
N HIS A 25 0.89 -3.30 -1.86
CA HIS A 25 0.57 -4.08 -0.67
C HIS A 25 1.28 -3.49 0.53
N ILE A 26 0.56 -3.41 1.65
CA ILE A 26 1.03 -2.90 2.92
C ILE A 26 0.84 -3.98 3.96
N SER A 27 1.93 -4.39 4.60
CA SER A 27 1.89 -5.35 5.71
C SER A 27 2.36 -4.69 6.99
N CYS A 28 1.68 -5.03 8.08
CA CYS A 28 1.93 -4.55 9.42
C CYS A 28 1.85 -5.75 10.39
N PRO A 29 2.44 -5.67 11.59
CA PRO A 29 2.31 -6.74 12.59
C PRO A 29 0.86 -7.00 13.02
N ASP A 30 -0.02 -6.01 12.86
CA ASP A 30 -1.44 -6.09 13.22
C ASP A 30 -2.32 -6.69 12.11
N GLY A 31 -1.90 -6.50 10.84
CA GLY A 31 -2.71 -6.84 9.68
C GLY A 31 -2.09 -6.39 8.37
N GLU A 32 -2.85 -6.50 7.29
CA GLU A 32 -2.41 -6.20 5.93
C GLU A 32 -3.49 -5.44 5.15
N ALA A 33 -3.08 -4.62 4.21
CA ALA A 33 -3.97 -3.92 3.29
C ALA A 33 -3.37 -3.88 1.89
N LYS A 34 -4.25 -3.72 0.91
CA LYS A 34 -3.92 -3.56 -0.49
C LYS A 34 -4.64 -2.32 -1.00
N PHE A 35 -3.91 -1.47 -1.71
CA PHE A 35 -4.45 -0.26 -2.34
C PHE A 35 -4.19 -0.27 -3.84
N TRP A 36 -5.19 0.10 -4.61
CA TRP A 36 -5.03 0.48 -6.01
C TRP A 36 -4.36 1.84 -6.08
N LEU A 37 -3.47 2.05 -7.05
CA LEU A 37 -2.83 3.35 -7.30
C LEU A 37 -3.41 4.02 -8.56
N GLU A 38 -3.98 3.24 -9.49
CA GLU A 38 -4.60 3.77 -10.70
C GLU A 38 -6.03 3.24 -10.93
N PRO A 39 -6.96 4.09 -11.40
CA PRO A 39 -6.79 5.52 -11.73
C PRO A 39 -6.71 6.46 -10.53
N GLU A 40 -7.10 6.00 -9.34
CA GLU A 40 -7.05 6.74 -8.08
C GLU A 40 -6.64 5.80 -6.93
N ILE A 41 -6.26 6.38 -5.79
CA ILE A 41 -5.87 5.62 -4.60
C ILE A 41 -7.13 5.07 -3.94
N GLU A 42 -7.33 3.75 -4.03
CA GLU A 42 -8.51 3.10 -3.47
C GLU A 42 -8.14 1.86 -2.67
N LEU A 43 -8.77 1.67 -1.52
CA LEU A 43 -8.61 0.46 -0.71
C LEU A 43 -9.21 -0.76 -1.43
N ALA A 44 -8.35 -1.64 -1.91
CA ALA A 44 -8.74 -2.89 -2.56
C ALA A 44 -9.11 -3.97 -1.53
N THR A 45 -8.33 -4.09 -0.47
CA THR A 45 -8.51 -5.12 0.56
C THR A 45 -7.95 -4.61 1.87
N ASN A 46 -8.67 -4.89 2.95
CA ASN A 46 -8.23 -4.64 4.30
C ASN A 46 -8.39 -5.92 5.13
N TYR A 47 -7.33 -6.30 5.84
CA TYR A 47 -7.34 -7.39 6.79
C TYR A 47 -6.83 -6.92 8.14
N LYS A 48 -7.73 -6.95 9.14
CA LYS A 48 -7.51 -6.55 10.54
C LYS A 48 -7.13 -5.10 10.81
N LEU A 49 -6.82 -4.28 9.80
CA LEU A 49 -6.48 -2.88 10.06
C LEU A 49 -7.73 -2.06 10.38
N SER A 50 -7.57 -1.19 11.36
CA SER A 50 -8.60 -0.23 11.78
C SER A 50 -8.70 0.93 10.79
N ARG A 51 -9.87 1.59 10.74
CA ARG A 51 -10.08 2.78 9.88
C ARG A 51 -9.03 3.88 10.09
N VAL A 52 -8.54 4.06 11.32
CA VAL A 52 -7.49 5.03 11.64
C VAL A 52 -6.17 4.66 10.95
N GLN A 53 -5.78 3.38 11.02
CA GLN A 53 -4.56 2.89 10.36
C GLN A 53 -4.70 2.96 8.84
N LEU A 54 -5.86 2.60 8.29
CA LEU A 54 -6.13 2.72 6.86
C LEU A 54 -5.97 4.16 6.38
N LYS A 55 -6.51 5.14 7.12
CA LYS A 55 -6.37 6.55 6.78
C LYS A 55 -4.92 7.04 6.85
N GLN A 56 -4.15 6.55 7.83
CA GLN A 56 -2.72 6.83 7.90
C GLN A 56 -1.98 6.22 6.71
N ILE A 57 -2.26 4.98 6.36
CA ILE A 57 -1.67 4.31 5.19
C ILE A 57 -2.02 5.06 3.92
N GLU A 58 -3.28 5.43 3.72
CA GLU A 58 -3.75 6.21 2.58
C GLU A 58 -2.99 7.53 2.45
N THR A 59 -2.80 8.26 3.55
CA THR A 59 -2.00 9.49 3.58
C THR A 59 -0.54 9.21 3.16
N LEU A 60 0.08 8.16 3.70
CA LEU A 60 1.44 7.76 3.32
C LEU A 60 1.53 7.33 1.84
N VAL A 61 0.48 6.70 1.31
CA VAL A 61 0.40 6.30 -0.09
C VAL A 61 0.28 7.53 -1.00
N GLU A 62 -0.50 8.54 -0.62
CA GLU A 62 -0.56 9.82 -1.32
C GLU A 62 0.78 10.56 -1.27
N GLU A 63 1.40 10.67 -0.10
CA GLU A 63 2.67 11.40 0.08
C GLU A 63 3.81 10.78 -0.74
N HIS A 64 3.83 9.46 -0.88
CA HIS A 64 4.83 8.71 -1.64
C HIS A 64 4.32 8.20 -3.00
N TYR A 65 3.19 8.73 -3.48
CA TYR A 65 2.53 8.24 -4.69
C TYR A 65 3.45 8.31 -5.92
N ASP A 66 4.22 9.40 -6.05
CA ASP A 66 5.15 9.62 -7.16
C ASP A 66 6.29 8.58 -7.16
N GLU A 67 6.80 8.21 -5.98
CA GLU A 67 7.78 7.12 -5.84
C GLU A 67 7.18 5.77 -6.22
N PHE A 68 5.94 5.50 -5.80
CA PHE A 68 5.24 4.26 -6.14
C PHE A 68 4.88 4.15 -7.62
N ARG A 69 4.69 5.28 -8.32
CA ARG A 69 4.46 5.33 -9.76
C ARG A 69 5.72 5.09 -10.58
N THR A 70 6.90 5.40 -10.03
CA THR A 70 8.18 5.35 -10.73
C THR A 70 9.08 4.17 -10.35
N ALA A 71 8.73 3.43 -9.29
CA ALA A 71 9.42 2.22 -8.82
C ALA A 71 9.09 0.96 -9.64
#